data_AF-A0A922VFA0-F1
#
_entry.id   AF-A0A922VFA0-F1
#
_cell.length_a   1.000
_cell.length_b   1.000
_cell.length_c   1.000
_cell.angle_alpha   90.00
_cell.angle_beta   90.00
_cell.angle_gamma   90.00
#
_symmetry.space_group_name_H-M   'P 1'
#
loop_
_entity.id
_entity.type
_entity.pdbx_description
1 polymer ?
#
loop_
_entity_poly.entity_id
_entity_poly.type
_entity_poly.pdbx_seq_one_letter_code
_entity_poly.pdbx_strand_id
1 'polypeptide(L)'
;MMQRTQIALDSAEHRRARRRAAELGISLAEYVRRLVRQDLEGPVINGDPASLFALGDSGGSDVSTAKDAYIAEAVASARRSR
;
A
#
# COMPACT_ATOMS: atom_id res chain seq x y z
N MET A 1 -10.48 -2.21 -26.07
CA MET A 1 -11.86 -2.43 -26.54
C MET A 1 -12.72 -2.81 -25.35
N MET A 2 -13.95 -2.30 -25.19
CA MET A 2 -14.84 -2.75 -24.11
C MET A 2 -15.67 -3.95 -24.56
N GLN A 3 -15.80 -4.96 -23.70
CA GLN A 3 -16.66 -6.12 -23.92
C GLN A 3 -17.96 -5.96 -23.13
N ARG A 4 -19.09 -6.36 -23.73
CA ARG A 4 -20.40 -6.31 -23.07
C ARG A 4 -20.64 -7.62 -22.31
N THR A 5 -20.90 -7.50 -21.02
CA THR A 5 -21.21 -8.64 -20.14
C THR A 5 -22.55 -8.39 -19.45
N GLN A 6 -23.40 -9.42 -19.39
CA GLN A 6 -24.61 -9.42 -18.56
C GLN A 6 -24.28 -10.04 -17.20
N ILE A 7 -24.66 -9.36 -16.13
CA ILE A 7 -24.43 -9.79 -14.75
C ILE A 7 -25.77 -9.71 -14.03
N ALA A 8 -26.20 -10.83 -13.44
CA ALA A 8 -27.34 -10.85 -12.54
C ALA A 8 -26.85 -10.56 -11.12
N LEU A 9 -27.56 -9.68 -10.42
CA LEU A 9 -27.33 -9.38 -9.01
C LEU A 9 -28.62 -9.64 -8.26
N ASP A 10 -28.51 -10.05 -7.01
CA ASP A 10 -29.68 -10.12 -6.15
C ASP A 10 -30.34 -8.75 -6.04
N SER A 11 -31.67 -8.73 -5.92
CA SER A 11 -32.43 -7.47 -5.93
C SER A 11 -31.99 -6.51 -4.81
N ALA A 12 -31.57 -7.05 -3.66
CA ALA A 12 -31.02 -6.30 -2.55
C ALA A 12 -29.65 -5.70 -2.88
N GLU A 13 -28.76 -6.47 -3.51
CA GLU A 13 -27.43 -6.04 -3.91
C GLU A 13 -27.49 -4.97 -5.00
N HIS A 14 -28.33 -5.18 -6.02
CA HIS A 14 -28.55 -4.20 -7.08
C HIS A 14 -29.02 -2.86 -6.52
N ARG A 15 -29.97 -2.86 -5.56
CA ARG A 15 -30.42 -1.63 -4.88
C ARG A 15 -29.31 -0.95 -4.10
N ARG A 16 -28.52 -1.72 -3.34
CA ARG A 16 -27.38 -1.18 -2.56
C ARG A 16 -26.30 -0.60 -3.47
N ALA A 17 -25.95 -1.29 -4.55
CA ALA A 17 -24.98 -0.83 -5.54
C ALA A 17 -25.46 0.46 -6.24
N ARG A 18 -26.75 0.54 -6.61
CA ARG A 18 -27.33 1.75 -7.22
C ARG A 18 -27.30 2.93 -6.26
N ARG A 19 -27.62 2.72 -4.98
CA ARG A 19 -27.52 3.77 -3.95
C ARG A 19 -26.07 4.25 -3.79
N ARG A 20 -25.11 3.32 -3.70
CA ARG A 20 -23.70 3.67 -3.58
C ARG A 20 -23.16 4.42 -4.79
N ALA A 21 -23.58 4.03 -6.00
CA ALA A 21 -23.24 4.75 -7.22
C ALA A 21 -23.80 6.20 -7.20
N ALA A 22 -25.03 6.38 -6.73
CA ALA A 22 -25.65 7.70 -6.58
C ALA A 22 -24.94 8.57 -5.54
N GLU A 23 -24.56 8.01 -4.38
CA GLU A 23 -23.75 8.69 -3.35
C GLU A 23 -22.40 9.19 -3.92
N LEU A 24 -21.82 8.44 -4.87
CA LEU A 24 -20.58 8.78 -5.56
C LEU A 24 -20.77 9.69 -6.79
N GLY A 25 -22.02 10.02 -7.16
CA GLY A 25 -22.32 10.82 -8.35
C GLY A 25 -22.00 10.13 -9.69
N ILE A 26 -21.95 8.79 -9.73
CA ILE A 26 -21.58 8.01 -10.92
C ILE A 26 -22.69 7.02 -11.32
N SER A 27 -22.62 6.51 -12.55
CA SER A 27 -23.52 5.45 -12.99
C SER A 27 -23.23 4.10 -12.31
N LEU A 28 -24.23 3.23 -12.23
CA LEU A 28 -24.05 1.85 -11.72
C LEU A 28 -22.99 1.08 -12.52
N ALA A 29 -22.94 1.27 -13.85
CA ALA A 29 -21.95 0.60 -14.69
C ALA A 29 -20.52 1.07 -14.36
N GLU A 30 -20.34 2.36 -14.06
CA GLU A 30 -19.04 2.88 -13.64
C GLU A 30 -18.65 2.37 -12.25
N TYR A 31 -19.61 2.30 -11.32
CA TYR A 31 -19.38 1.73 -10.01
C TYR A 31 -18.87 0.28 -10.11
N VAL A 32 -19.54 -0.57 -10.91
CA VAL A 32 -19.10 -1.96 -11.14
C VAL A 32 -17.72 -2.02 -11.79
N ARG A 33 -17.45 -1.18 -12.80
CA ARG A 33 -16.12 -1.13 -13.43
C ARG A 33 -15.02 -0.76 -12.45
N ARG A 34 -15.26 0.18 -11.52
CA ARG A 34 -14.29 0.56 -10.50
C ARG A 34 -14.03 -0.57 -9.51
N LEU A 35 -15.07 -1.28 -9.08
CA LEU A 35 -14.91 -2.46 -8.22
C LEU A 35 -14.05 -3.53 -8.89
N VAL A 36 -14.37 -3.87 -10.15
CA VAL A 36 -13.58 -4.85 -10.92
C VAL A 36 -12.13 -4.38 -11.08
N ARG A 37 -11.92 -3.10 -11.40
CA ARG A 37 -10.56 -2.57 -11.57
C ARG A 37 -9.76 -2.62 -10.25
N GLN A 38 -10.37 -2.21 -9.16
CA GLN A 38 -9.75 -2.22 -7.84
C GLN A 38 -9.39 -3.64 -7.37
N ASP A 39 -10.26 -4.61 -7.66
CA ASP A 39 -9.99 -6.03 -7.37
C ASP A 39 -8.81 -6.56 -8.21
N LEU A 40 -8.77 -6.21 -9.50
CA LEU A 40 -7.72 -6.65 -10.43
C LEU A 40 -6.38 -5.93 -10.27
N GLU A 41 -6.36 -4.70 -9.75
CA GLU A 41 -5.13 -3.93 -9.49
C GLU A 41 -4.29 -4.55 -8.35
N GLY A 42 -4.86 -5.51 -7.60
CA GLY A 42 -4.20 -6.13 -6.45
C GLY A 42 -4.10 -5.17 -5.26
N PRO A 43 -3.63 -5.65 -4.09
CA PRO A 43 -3.43 -4.77 -2.95
C PRO A 43 -2.42 -3.68 -3.32
N VAL A 44 -2.87 -2.42 -3.30
CA VAL A 44 -1.95 -1.29 -3.26
C VAL A 44 -1.16 -1.46 -1.97
N ILE A 45 0.11 -1.87 -2.07
CA ILE A 45 1.03 -1.81 -0.93
C ILE A 45 1.30 -0.33 -0.68
N ASN A 46 0.34 0.34 -0.03
CA ASN A 46 0.55 1.59 0.69
C ASN A 46 1.17 1.27 2.05
N GLY A 47 2.10 0.31 2.08
CA GLY A 47 2.96 0.11 3.22
C GLY A 47 4.00 1.22 3.15
N ASP A 48 4.03 2.08 4.16
CA ASP A 48 5.24 2.82 4.49
C ASP A 48 6.43 1.84 4.35
N PRO A 49 7.46 2.12 3.52
CA PRO A 49 8.63 1.25 3.43
C PRO A 49 9.20 0.88 4.81
N ALA A 50 9.04 1.73 5.82
CA ALA A 50 9.44 1.43 7.20
C ALA A 50 8.70 0.22 7.79
N SER A 51 7.44 -0.02 7.41
CA SER A 51 6.63 -1.17 7.83
C SER A 51 7.09 -2.50 7.23
N LEU A 52 7.73 -2.48 6.05
CA LEU A 52 8.26 -3.68 5.41
C LEU A 52 9.54 -4.19 6.09
N PHE A 53 10.31 -3.29 6.68
CA PHE A 53 11.58 -3.61 7.32
C PHE A 53 11.52 -3.61 8.85
N ALA A 54 10.35 -3.34 9.45
CA ALA A 54 10.19 -3.12 10.89
C ALA A 54 11.27 -2.16 11.46
N LEU A 55 11.66 -1.14 10.68
CA LEU A 55 12.49 -0.06 11.18
C LEU A 55 11.58 0.77 12.10
N GLY A 56 11.60 0.46 13.39
CA GLY A 56 10.95 1.29 14.41
C GLY A 56 11.51 2.71 14.36
N ASP A 57 10.69 3.68 14.77
CA ASP A 57 11.10 5.08 14.95
C ASP A 57 12.28 5.15 15.92
N SER A 58 13.48 5.37 15.38
CA SER A 58 14.74 5.41 16.15
C SER A 58 15.03 6.80 16.72
N GLY A 59 14.10 7.75 16.63
CA GLY A 59 14.29 9.11 17.14
C GLY A 59 15.24 9.96 16.29
N GLY A 60 15.46 9.59 15.03
CA GLY A 60 16.11 10.46 14.04
C GLY A 60 17.60 10.70 14.25
N SER A 61 18.34 9.79 14.87
CA SER A 61 19.80 9.90 14.88
C SER A 61 20.32 9.69 13.45
N ASP A 62 20.72 10.77 12.78
CA ASP A 62 21.33 10.73 11.46
C ASP A 62 22.75 10.15 11.54
N VAL A 63 22.80 8.82 11.63
CA VAL A 63 24.05 8.04 11.62
C VAL A 63 24.76 8.07 10.28
N SER A 64 24.17 8.66 9.23
CA SER A 64 24.79 8.72 7.90
C SER A 64 25.98 9.68 7.86
N THR A 65 25.93 10.76 8.64
CA THR A 65 26.95 11.82 8.65
C THR A 65 28.27 11.40 9.29
N ALA A 66 28.22 10.52 10.30
CA ALA A 66 29.38 10.06 11.07
C ALA A 66 29.73 8.58 10.85
N LYS A 67 29.13 7.94 9.83
CA LYS A 67 29.27 6.50 9.55
C LYS A 67 30.73 6.05 9.51
N ASP A 68 31.61 6.82 8.88
CA ASP A 68 33.02 6.44 8.75
C ASP A 68 33.74 6.38 10.09
N ALA A 69 33.42 7.29 11.02
CA ALA A 69 33.95 7.27 12.37
C ALA A 69 33.46 6.04 13.15
N TYR A 70 32.17 5.71 13.05
CA TYR A 70 31.59 4.53 13.71
C TYR A 70 32.19 3.21 13.19
N ILE A 71 32.39 3.11 11.87
CA ILE A 71 33.05 1.93 11.28
C ILE A 71 34.52 1.84 11.72
N ALA A 72 35.24 2.96 11.71
CA ALA A 72 36.63 3.00 12.15
C ALA A 72 36.77 2.57 13.62
N GLU A 73 35.90 3.05 14.49
CA GLU A 73 35.86 2.66 15.90
C GLU A 73 35.57 1.16 16.07
N ALA A 74 34.55 0.64 15.38
CA ALA A 74 34.19 -0.78 15.45
C ALA A 74 35.34 -1.70 14.99
N VAL A 75 36.01 -1.35 13.89
CA VAL A 75 37.16 -2.10 13.39
C VAL A 75 38.34 -2.03 14.37
N ALA A 76 38.61 -0.86 14.95
CA ALA A 76 39.66 -0.71 15.93
C ALA A 76 39.37 -1.51 17.21
N SER A 77 38.13 -1.51 17.68
CA SER A 77 37.67 -2.31 18.84
C SER A 77 37.78 -3.81 18.59
N ALA A 78 37.36 -4.29 17.41
CA ALA A 78 37.48 -5.70 17.04
C ALA A 78 38.94 -6.17 17.02
N ARG A 79 39.85 -5.34 16.50
CA ARG A 79 41.30 -5.60 16.48
C ARG A 79 41.94 -5.63 17.86
N ARG A 80 41.40 -4.87 18.84
CA ARG A 80 41.88 -4.88 20.23
C ARG A 80 41.39 -6.08 21.04
N SER A 81 40.28 -6.70 20.64
CA SER A 81 39.73 -7.90 21.30
C SER A 81 40.35 -9.22 20.81
N ARG A 82 41.32 -9.14 19.89
CA ARG A 82 42.00 -10.26 19.25
C ARG A 82 43.45 -10.31 19.69
#